data_AF-A0A375YM02-F1
#
_entry.id   AF-A0A375YM02-F1
#
_cell.length_a   1.000
_cell.length_b   1.000
_cell.length_c   1.000
_cell.angle_alpha   90.00
_cell.angle_beta   90.00
_cell.angle_gamma   90.00
#
_symmetry.space_group_name_H-M   'P 1'
#
loop_
_entity.id
_entity.type
_entity.pdbx_description
1 polymer ?
#
loop_
_entity_poly.entity_id
_entity_poly.type
_entity_poly.pdbx_seq_one_letter_code
_entity_poly.pdbx_strand_id
1 'polypeptide(L)'
;MSEGLPCDYLWVDWLVNWWHGLFWTQAWGNAAEWFGAIGTGGAFIAAVVFFIHERRTANRGQASLVFVRKVKGAYVEITNRSDKSIFDVRTVVDPMSMMTALTIGEVNQTPAMGVGGSNTYKYPSHEYYLLMRRLLKEKARRFSANSPNQGDVEIPAGEKHEIFVPELMFNLDEAYVLFLDAYGRSWAVNSRTRKIIGAGQYRPKSERFKERFSSRWWIAKNEVHYIWDNYMDHRSGKPGPPE
;
A
#
# COMPACT_ATOMS: atom_id res chain seq x y z
N MET A 1 -68.04 47.12 18.07
CA MET A 1 -67.40 47.14 16.74
C MET A 1 -65.91 47.20 16.96
N SER A 2 -65.24 46.07 16.82
CA SER A 2 -63.78 45.93 16.95
C SER A 2 -63.23 45.70 15.54
N GLU A 3 -62.51 46.67 15.01
CA GLU A 3 -61.82 46.55 13.74
C GLU A 3 -60.53 45.74 13.95
N GLY A 4 -60.44 44.59 13.27
CA GLY A 4 -59.27 43.71 13.31
C GLY A 4 -58.15 44.25 12.44
N LEU A 5 -56.96 44.41 13.01
CA LEU A 5 -55.73 44.72 12.28
C LEU A 5 -55.23 43.48 11.53
N PRO A 6 -54.80 43.60 10.26
CA PRO A 6 -54.30 42.48 9.48
C PRO A 6 -52.87 42.08 9.90
N CYS A 7 -52.67 40.78 10.17
CA CYS A 7 -51.42 40.18 10.66
C CYS A 7 -50.40 39.79 9.56
N ASP A 8 -50.51 40.30 8.33
CA ASP A 8 -49.88 39.65 7.18
C ASP A 8 -48.53 40.21 6.69
N TYR A 9 -47.84 41.08 7.43
CA TYR A 9 -46.62 41.73 6.90
C TYR A 9 -45.34 41.69 7.77
N LEU A 10 -45.31 41.00 8.91
CA LEU A 10 -44.12 41.00 9.78
C LEU A 10 -43.04 39.96 9.45
N TRP A 11 -43.33 38.96 8.61
CA TRP A 11 -42.38 37.86 8.32
C TRP A 11 -41.51 38.08 7.08
N VAL A 12 -41.92 38.96 6.16
CA VAL A 12 -41.19 39.24 4.91
C VAL A 12 -40.03 40.21 5.16
N ASP A 13 -40.21 41.18 6.06
CA ASP A 13 -39.21 42.23 6.30
C ASP A 13 -37.93 41.72 6.97
N TRP A 14 -38.01 40.69 7.83
CA TRP A 14 -36.81 40.13 8.46
C TRP A 14 -35.91 39.39 7.47
N LEU A 15 -36.49 38.65 6.53
CA LEU A 15 -35.74 37.89 5.52
C LEU A 15 -35.07 38.82 4.51
N VAL A 16 -35.73 39.91 4.10
CA VAL A 16 -35.15 40.94 3.24
C VAL A 16 -34.02 41.69 3.97
N ASN A 17 -34.16 41.99 5.26
CA ASN A 17 -33.08 42.59 6.06
C ASN A 17 -31.89 41.64 6.28
N TRP A 18 -32.13 40.33 6.42
CA TRP A 18 -31.05 39.34 6.54
C TRP A 18 -30.24 39.22 5.24
N TRP A 19 -30.93 39.25 4.10
CA TRP A 19 -30.29 39.33 2.79
C TRP A 19 -29.55 40.66 2.57
N HIS A 20 -30.09 41.79 3.02
CA HIS A 20 -29.38 43.06 2.93
C HIS A 20 -28.16 43.15 3.86
N GLY A 21 -28.19 42.53 5.03
CA GLY A 21 -27.04 42.45 5.95
C GLY A 21 -25.91 41.53 5.47
N LEU A 22 -26.25 40.41 4.81
CA LEU A 22 -25.27 39.48 4.24
C LEU A 22 -24.59 40.02 2.98
N PHE A 23 -25.27 40.89 2.22
CA PHE A 23 -24.78 41.44 0.94
C PHE A 23 -24.48 42.95 0.98
N TRP A 24 -24.23 43.52 2.15
CA TRP A 24 -23.62 44.85 2.25
C TRP A 24 -22.20 44.79 1.69
N THR A 25 -22.05 45.20 0.43
CA THR A 25 -20.80 45.26 -0.34
C THR A 25 -19.72 46.13 0.32
N GLN A 26 -20.09 46.98 1.29
CA GLN A 26 -19.15 47.78 2.08
C GLN A 26 -18.51 47.01 3.25
N ALA A 27 -19.17 45.97 3.78
CA ALA A 27 -18.66 45.19 4.92
C ALA A 27 -17.80 43.99 4.49
N TRP A 28 -18.03 43.46 3.28
CA TRP A 28 -17.35 42.26 2.77
C TRP A 28 -16.17 42.52 1.83
N GLY A 29 -15.80 43.78 1.57
CA GLY A 29 -14.79 44.08 0.55
C GLY A 29 -15.27 43.68 -0.86
N ASN A 30 -14.49 44.03 -1.88
CA ASN A 30 -14.87 43.70 -3.26
C ASN A 30 -14.80 42.18 -3.44
N ALA A 31 -15.79 41.52 -4.06
CA ALA A 31 -15.74 40.07 -4.26
C ALA A 31 -14.44 39.63 -4.97
N ALA A 32 -13.88 40.50 -5.80
CA ALA A 32 -12.57 40.36 -6.42
C ALA A 32 -11.41 40.21 -5.42
N GLU A 33 -11.45 40.88 -4.25
CA GLU A 33 -10.43 40.78 -3.20
C GLU A 33 -10.47 39.41 -2.50
N TRP A 34 -11.66 38.83 -2.28
CA TRP A 34 -11.79 37.48 -1.75
C TRP A 34 -11.28 36.41 -2.72
N PHE A 35 -11.67 36.50 -3.99
CA PHE A 35 -11.16 35.58 -5.01
C PHE A 35 -9.66 35.77 -5.25
N GLY A 36 -9.16 37.00 -5.17
CA GLY A 36 -7.72 37.31 -5.20
C GLY A 36 -6.97 36.71 -4.03
N ALA A 37 -7.50 36.83 -2.81
CA ALA A 37 -6.89 36.28 -1.60
C ALA A 37 -6.92 34.74 -1.59
N ILE A 38 -8.05 34.11 -1.97
CA ILE A 38 -8.16 32.65 -2.10
C ILE A 38 -7.27 32.13 -3.24
N GLY A 39 -7.24 32.82 -4.38
CA GLY A 39 -6.38 32.48 -5.51
C GLY A 39 -4.90 32.53 -5.12
N THR A 40 -4.49 33.58 -4.39
CA THR A 40 -3.11 33.74 -3.91
C THR A 40 -2.76 32.71 -2.84
N GLY A 41 -3.65 32.47 -1.87
CA GLY A 41 -3.48 31.45 -0.84
C GLY A 41 -3.43 30.03 -1.41
N GLY A 42 -4.29 29.72 -2.38
CA GLY A 42 -4.31 28.45 -3.08
C GLY A 42 -3.04 28.23 -3.91
N ALA A 43 -2.57 29.25 -4.63
CA ALA A 43 -1.31 29.19 -5.37
C ALA A 43 -0.12 28.96 -4.44
N PHE A 44 -0.09 29.60 -3.27
CA PHE A 44 0.95 29.38 -2.26
C PHE A 44 0.95 27.93 -1.75
N ILE A 45 -0.22 27.39 -1.38
CA ILE A 45 -0.34 26.00 -0.92
C ILE A 45 0.11 25.03 -2.03
N ALA A 46 -0.33 25.25 -3.27
CA ALA A 46 0.08 24.43 -4.40
C ALA A 46 1.60 24.47 -4.63
N ALA A 47 2.21 25.65 -4.53
CA ALA A 47 3.66 25.82 -4.65
C ALA A 47 4.42 25.08 -3.53
N VAL A 48 3.95 25.16 -2.28
CA VAL A 48 4.53 24.41 -1.15
C VAL A 48 4.43 22.90 -1.37
N VAL A 49 3.25 22.41 -1.80
CA VAL A 49 3.05 20.98 -2.09
C VAL A 49 3.96 20.51 -3.23
N PHE A 50 4.07 21.29 -4.30
CA PHE A 50 4.95 20.99 -5.43
C PHE A 50 6.41 20.96 -5.01
N PHE A 51 6.86 21.96 -4.24
CA PHE A 51 8.21 22.03 -3.70
C PHE A 51 8.55 20.81 -2.81
N ILE A 52 7.64 20.40 -1.92
CA ILE A 52 7.82 19.20 -1.09
C ILE A 52 7.89 17.94 -1.96
N HIS A 53 7.05 17.85 -2.99
CA HIS A 53 7.03 16.72 -3.91
C HIS A 53 8.34 16.62 -4.70
N GLU A 54 8.81 17.72 -5.28
CA GLU A 54 10.07 17.81 -6.02
C GLU A 54 11.28 17.50 -5.14
N ARG A 55 11.30 18.01 -3.90
CA ARG A 55 12.37 17.69 -2.95
C ARG A 55 12.40 16.20 -2.63
N ARG A 56 11.22 15.55 -2.52
CA ARG A 56 11.12 14.11 -2.28
C ARG A 56 11.59 13.27 -3.47
N THR A 57 11.27 13.67 -4.70
CA THR A 57 11.72 12.96 -5.90
C THR A 57 13.22 13.12 -6.11
N ALA A 58 13.73 14.36 -5.98
CA ALA A 58 15.17 14.63 -6.04
C ALA A 58 15.94 13.84 -4.99
N ASN A 59 15.41 13.76 -3.76
CA ASN A 59 16.06 12.99 -2.70
C ASN A 59 16.12 11.48 -2.97
N ARG A 60 15.19 10.94 -3.77
CA ARG A 60 15.16 9.53 -4.17
C ARG A 60 16.01 9.21 -5.39
N GLY A 61 16.66 10.21 -6.02
CA GLY A 61 17.40 10.02 -7.27
C GLY A 61 18.39 8.86 -7.22
N GLN A 62 19.34 8.89 -6.27
CA GLN A 62 20.33 7.81 -6.12
C GLN A 62 19.66 6.48 -5.75
N ALA A 63 18.77 6.50 -4.75
CA ALA A 63 18.10 5.29 -4.28
C ALA A 63 17.30 4.58 -5.40
N SER A 64 16.70 5.34 -6.32
CA SER A 64 15.96 4.82 -7.48
C SER A 64 16.81 4.02 -8.47
N LEU A 65 18.14 4.21 -8.42
CA LEU A 65 19.11 3.50 -9.25
C LEU A 65 19.65 2.25 -8.57
N VAL A 66 19.31 2.02 -7.28
CA VAL A 66 19.64 0.77 -6.59
C VAL A 66 18.59 -0.27 -6.92
N PHE A 67 19.03 -1.32 -7.60
CA PHE A 67 18.16 -2.40 -8.04
C PHE A 67 18.37 -3.63 -7.19
N VAL A 68 17.29 -4.17 -6.63
CA VAL A 68 17.32 -5.35 -5.78
C VAL A 68 16.47 -6.44 -6.42
N ARG A 69 17.02 -7.64 -6.54
CA ARG A 69 16.29 -8.83 -7.01
C ARG A 69 16.62 -10.05 -6.17
N LYS A 70 15.63 -10.91 -5.96
CA LYS A 70 15.87 -12.27 -5.50
C LYS A 70 16.50 -13.08 -6.63
N VAL A 71 17.61 -13.76 -6.36
CA VAL A 71 18.26 -14.71 -7.28
C VAL A 71 17.90 -16.14 -6.84
N LYS A 72 18.17 -17.15 -7.69
CA LYS A 72 17.89 -18.55 -7.36
C LYS A 72 18.55 -18.93 -6.03
N GLY A 73 17.81 -19.69 -5.21
CA GLY A 73 18.24 -20.09 -3.87
C GLY A 73 17.95 -19.02 -2.83
N ALA A 74 18.86 -18.88 -1.87
CA ALA A 74 18.74 -17.98 -0.73
C ALA A 74 19.57 -16.69 -0.96
N TYR A 75 19.71 -16.20 -2.19
CA TYR A 75 20.54 -15.03 -2.51
C TYR A 75 19.70 -13.83 -2.93
N VAL A 76 20.12 -12.64 -2.51
CA VAL A 76 19.60 -11.34 -2.97
C VAL A 76 20.72 -10.60 -3.67
N GLU A 77 20.51 -10.28 -4.95
CA GLU A 77 21.43 -9.46 -5.73
C GLU A 77 21.02 -7.99 -5.63
N ILE A 78 22.01 -7.17 -5.33
CA ILE A 78 21.92 -5.73 -5.21
C ILE A 78 22.84 -5.16 -6.28
N THR A 79 22.27 -4.40 -7.21
CA THR A 79 23.03 -3.70 -8.25
C THR A 79 22.94 -2.20 -8.00
N ASN A 80 24.07 -1.55 -7.77
CA ASN A 80 24.14 -0.10 -7.67
C ASN A 80 24.35 0.48 -9.08
N ARG A 81 23.30 1.04 -9.69
CA ARG A 81 23.41 1.72 -11.00
C ARG A 81 23.65 3.22 -10.89
N SER A 82 23.88 3.72 -9.69
CA SER A 82 24.22 5.13 -9.51
C SER A 82 25.70 5.37 -9.78
N ASP A 83 26.04 6.64 -9.96
CA ASP A 83 27.39 7.17 -10.09
C ASP A 83 28.13 7.29 -8.73
N LYS A 84 27.49 6.85 -7.64
CA LYS A 84 28.01 6.99 -6.27
C LYS A 84 27.89 5.68 -5.49
N SER A 85 28.81 5.44 -4.56
CA SER A 85 28.72 4.29 -3.66
C SER A 85 27.48 4.36 -2.76
N ILE A 86 27.02 3.19 -2.34
CA ILE A 86 26.05 3.02 -1.25
C ILE A 86 26.71 2.27 -0.09
N PHE A 87 26.27 2.55 1.13
CA PHE A 87 26.93 2.08 2.36
C PHE A 87 25.94 1.39 3.29
N ASP A 88 26.47 0.69 4.30
CA ASP A 88 25.69 0.03 5.37
C ASP A 88 24.55 -0.84 4.82
N VAL A 89 24.87 -1.64 3.80
CA VAL A 89 23.89 -2.45 3.09
C VAL A 89 23.48 -3.66 3.94
N ARG A 90 22.25 -3.63 4.46
CA ARG A 90 21.66 -4.67 5.31
C ARG A 90 20.50 -5.34 4.60
N THR A 91 20.34 -6.64 4.78
CA THR A 91 19.12 -7.32 4.34
C THR A 91 18.26 -7.68 5.53
N VAL A 92 16.97 -7.36 5.44
CA VAL A 92 15.95 -7.74 6.42
C VAL A 92 14.91 -8.56 5.71
N VAL A 93 14.54 -9.68 6.30
CA VAL A 93 13.54 -10.58 5.76
C VAL A 93 12.28 -10.48 6.57
N ASP A 94 11.18 -10.21 5.90
CA ASP A 94 9.86 -10.11 6.48
C ASP A 94 8.95 -11.19 5.90
N PRO A 95 8.05 -11.80 6.72
CA PRO A 95 6.99 -12.62 6.17
C PRO A 95 6.11 -11.77 5.24
N MET A 96 5.72 -12.36 4.11
CA MET A 96 4.79 -11.71 3.19
C MET A 96 3.49 -11.32 3.87
N SER A 97 2.82 -10.31 3.31
CA SER A 97 1.44 -10.06 3.71
C SER A 97 0.59 -11.27 3.34
N MET A 98 -0.41 -11.59 4.18
CA MET A 98 -1.35 -12.69 3.91
C MET A 98 -1.93 -12.59 2.51
N MET A 99 -2.42 -11.40 2.13
CA MET A 99 -3.00 -11.17 0.79
C MET A 99 -2.02 -11.47 -0.32
N THR A 100 -0.78 -10.99 -0.20
CA THR A 100 0.28 -11.28 -1.18
C THR A 100 0.51 -12.78 -1.25
N ALA A 101 0.71 -13.44 -0.12
CA ALA A 101 0.99 -14.87 -0.04
C ALA A 101 -0.11 -15.72 -0.70
N LEU A 102 -1.37 -15.35 -0.47
CA LEU A 102 -2.54 -15.98 -1.09
C LEU A 102 -2.56 -15.84 -2.61
N THR A 103 -2.22 -14.65 -3.13
CA THR A 103 -2.16 -14.41 -4.58
C THR A 103 -1.02 -15.19 -5.27
N ILE A 104 0.00 -15.61 -4.53
CA ILE A 104 1.23 -16.19 -5.12
C ILE A 104 1.28 -17.69 -5.02
N GLY A 105 0.93 -18.25 -3.86
CA GLY A 105 1.12 -19.69 -3.68
C GLY A 105 0.16 -20.51 -4.55
N GLU A 106 -0.89 -19.90 -5.09
CA GLU A 106 -1.73 -20.45 -6.16
C GLU A 106 -0.98 -20.60 -7.50
N VAL A 107 0.03 -19.76 -7.78
CA VAL A 107 0.83 -19.82 -9.02
C VAL A 107 1.88 -20.94 -8.98
N ASN A 108 2.31 -21.37 -7.79
CA ASN A 108 3.47 -22.24 -7.63
C ASN A 108 3.18 -23.63 -7.01
N GLN A 109 1.94 -23.94 -6.62
CA GLN A 109 1.61 -25.22 -5.95
C GLN A 109 0.70 -26.18 -6.74
N THR A 110 0.36 -25.90 -8.00
CA THR A 110 -0.47 -26.83 -8.80
C THR A 110 0.14 -27.18 -10.15
N PRO A 111 0.96 -28.25 -10.21
CA PRO A 111 0.97 -29.16 -11.36
C PRO A 111 -0.11 -30.26 -11.25
N ALA A 112 -0.91 -30.30 -10.16
CA ALA A 112 -1.74 -31.47 -9.82
C ALA A 112 -3.17 -31.15 -9.32
N MET A 113 -3.81 -30.11 -9.83
CA MET A 113 -5.29 -30.05 -9.87
C MET A 113 -5.67 -29.62 -11.28
N GLY A 114 -6.09 -30.60 -12.07
CA GLY A 114 -6.36 -30.46 -13.48
C GLY A 114 -7.58 -29.58 -13.78
N VAL A 115 -7.52 -29.01 -14.99
CA VAL A 115 -8.65 -28.83 -15.92
C VAL A 115 -9.82 -27.99 -15.39
N GLY A 116 -9.81 -26.70 -15.69
CA GLY A 116 -11.04 -25.90 -15.67
C GLY A 116 -10.87 -24.38 -15.61
N GLY A 117 -10.78 -23.75 -16.78
CA GLY A 117 -11.29 -22.39 -17.02
C GLY A 117 -10.51 -21.20 -16.45
N SER A 118 -10.25 -20.21 -17.29
CA SER A 118 -9.47 -19.00 -17.00
C SER A 118 -10.12 -18.00 -16.03
N ASN A 119 -11.12 -18.39 -15.23
CA ASN A 119 -11.87 -17.48 -14.35
C ASN A 119 -12.19 -18.04 -12.95
N THR A 120 -11.86 -19.30 -12.65
CA THR A 120 -12.25 -20.00 -11.41
C THR A 120 -11.29 -19.74 -10.23
N TYR A 121 -10.13 -19.14 -10.48
CA TYR A 121 -9.04 -18.94 -9.51
C TYR A 121 -9.07 -17.57 -8.82
N LYS A 122 -10.27 -17.08 -8.48
CA LYS A 122 -10.43 -15.72 -7.91
C LYS A 122 -10.35 -15.71 -6.38
N TYR A 123 -10.51 -16.86 -5.74
CA TYR A 123 -10.65 -16.99 -4.29
C TYR A 123 -9.96 -18.25 -3.75
N PRO A 124 -8.83 -18.12 -3.02
CA PRO A 124 -8.21 -19.24 -2.34
C PRO A 124 -9.17 -19.91 -1.36
N SER A 125 -9.16 -21.24 -1.29
CA SER A 125 -10.03 -21.99 -0.37
C SER A 125 -9.79 -21.61 1.10
N HIS A 126 -10.81 -21.80 1.95
CA HIS A 126 -10.69 -21.56 3.39
C HIS A 126 -9.54 -22.36 4.02
N GLU A 127 -9.38 -23.62 3.61
CA GLU A 127 -8.30 -24.49 4.07
C GLU A 127 -6.93 -23.95 3.67
N TYR A 128 -6.79 -23.47 2.43
CA TYR A 128 -5.56 -22.83 1.96
C TYR A 128 -5.26 -21.56 2.76
N TYR A 129 -6.27 -20.74 3.05
CA TYR A 129 -6.13 -19.58 3.94
C TYR A 129 -5.60 -19.97 5.33
N LEU A 130 -6.18 -20.99 5.97
CA LEU A 130 -5.74 -21.46 7.29
C LEU A 130 -4.32 -22.00 7.27
N LEU A 131 -3.95 -22.74 6.22
CA LEU A 131 -2.60 -23.25 6.01
C LEU A 131 -1.61 -22.11 5.88
N MET A 132 -1.89 -21.15 4.99
CA MET A 132 -1.06 -19.96 4.80
C MET A 132 -0.92 -19.12 6.06
N ARG A 133 -1.99 -19.03 6.85
CA ARG A 133 -1.98 -18.36 8.16
C ARG A 133 -1.01 -19.02 9.13
N ARG A 134 -1.06 -20.35 9.22
CA ARG A 134 -0.18 -21.12 10.10
C ARG A 134 1.28 -20.93 9.68
N LEU A 135 1.58 -21.08 8.40
CA LEU A 135 2.92 -20.91 7.85
C LEU A 135 3.48 -19.50 8.10
N LEU A 136 2.73 -18.44 7.80
CA LEU A 136 3.18 -17.07 8.03
C LEU A 136 3.38 -16.77 9.52
N LYS A 137 2.52 -17.31 10.40
CA LYS A 137 2.65 -17.14 11.86
C LYS A 137 3.88 -17.85 12.42
N GLU A 138 4.16 -19.06 11.98
CA GLU A 138 5.37 -19.80 12.36
C GLU A 138 6.63 -19.07 11.92
N LYS A 139 6.63 -18.52 10.71
CA LYS A 139 7.75 -17.72 10.21
C LYS A 139 7.95 -16.43 10.99
N ALA A 140 6.89 -15.67 11.24
CA ALA A 140 6.99 -14.43 12.01
C ALA A 140 7.64 -14.67 13.39
N ARG A 141 7.40 -15.83 14.02
CA ARG A 141 8.05 -16.23 15.27
C ARG A 141 9.54 -16.51 15.11
N ARG A 142 9.95 -17.15 14.01
CA ARG A 142 11.38 -17.46 13.72
C ARG A 142 12.18 -16.20 13.38
N PHE A 143 11.58 -15.26 12.64
CA PHE A 143 12.25 -14.03 12.22
C PHE A 143 12.46 -13.00 13.34
N SER A 144 11.65 -13.04 14.40
CA SER A 144 11.84 -12.15 15.55
C SER A 144 13.15 -12.41 16.32
N ALA A 145 13.86 -13.50 16.05
CA ALA A 145 14.93 -13.96 16.92
C ALA A 145 16.35 -13.72 16.40
N ASN A 146 16.64 -13.82 15.10
CA ASN A 146 18.01 -13.66 14.59
C ASN A 146 17.99 -13.47 13.07
N SER A 147 18.50 -12.34 12.57
CA SER A 147 19.10 -12.31 11.23
C SER A 147 20.51 -11.77 11.41
N PRO A 148 21.54 -12.61 11.20
CA PRO A 148 22.92 -12.21 11.40
C PRO A 148 23.35 -11.34 10.22
N ASN A 149 23.82 -10.13 10.54
CA ASN A 149 24.84 -9.37 9.83
C ASN A 149 24.62 -8.98 8.36
N GLN A 150 24.71 -7.68 8.11
CA GLN A 150 25.91 -7.07 7.51
C GLN A 150 25.76 -5.56 7.60
N GLY A 151 26.16 -4.97 8.72
CA GLY A 151 26.51 -3.55 8.74
C GLY A 151 27.90 -3.41 8.13
N ASP A 152 28.17 -2.29 7.48
CA ASP A 152 29.49 -1.94 6.88
C ASP A 152 29.84 -2.59 5.53
N VAL A 153 28.85 -3.00 4.73
CA VAL A 153 29.09 -3.30 3.31
C VAL A 153 28.97 -2.03 2.47
N GLU A 154 30.02 -1.69 1.75
CA GLU A 154 30.01 -0.69 0.67
C GLU A 154 29.81 -1.39 -0.67
N ILE A 155 28.90 -0.86 -1.50
CA ILE A 155 28.75 -1.27 -2.89
C ILE A 155 29.10 -0.06 -3.78
N PRO A 156 30.26 -0.09 -4.45
CA PRO A 156 30.70 0.95 -5.36
C PRO A 156 29.72 1.24 -6.50
N ALA A 157 29.90 2.39 -7.14
CA ALA A 157 29.15 2.79 -8.31
C ALA A 157 29.28 1.76 -9.45
N GLY A 158 28.15 1.33 -10.02
CA GLY A 158 28.10 0.36 -11.13
C GLY A 158 28.28 -1.11 -10.73
N GLU A 159 28.61 -1.39 -9.46
CA GLU A 159 28.89 -2.75 -9.01
C GLU A 159 27.65 -3.54 -8.57
N LYS A 160 27.85 -4.85 -8.45
CA LYS A 160 26.86 -5.82 -7.99
C LYS A 160 27.39 -6.55 -6.77
N HIS A 161 26.49 -6.79 -5.83
CA HIS A 161 26.78 -7.55 -4.64
C HIS A 161 25.67 -8.58 -4.41
N GLU A 162 26.05 -9.79 -4.02
CA GLU A 162 25.11 -10.86 -3.71
C GLU A 162 25.21 -11.19 -2.23
N ILE A 163 24.10 -11.05 -1.52
CA ILE A 163 24.01 -11.38 -0.10
C ILE A 163 23.31 -12.72 0.04
N PHE A 164 23.95 -13.64 0.77
CA PHE A 164 23.33 -14.88 1.17
C PHE A 164 22.40 -14.63 2.36
N VAL A 165 21.13 -14.95 2.15
CA VAL A 165 20.02 -14.78 3.07
C VAL A 165 19.35 -16.14 3.25
N PRO A 166 19.86 -17.00 4.16
CA PRO A 166 19.41 -18.39 4.30
C PRO A 166 17.91 -18.50 4.57
N GLU A 167 17.30 -17.48 5.15
CA GLU A 167 15.88 -17.45 5.44
C GLU A 167 15.00 -17.23 4.20
N LEU A 168 15.55 -16.79 3.06
CA LEU A 168 14.81 -16.60 1.80
C LEU A 168 14.49 -17.89 1.04
N MET A 169 14.79 -19.06 1.61
CA MET A 169 14.58 -20.37 0.97
C MET A 169 13.11 -20.67 0.60
N PHE A 170 12.16 -19.88 1.09
CA PHE A 170 10.73 -20.09 0.83
C PHE A 170 10.13 -18.91 0.05
N ASN A 171 9.20 -19.20 -0.86
CA ASN A 171 8.50 -18.19 -1.70
C ASN A 171 7.53 -17.27 -0.95
N LEU A 172 7.55 -17.29 0.39
CA LEU A 172 6.62 -16.57 1.27
C LEU A 172 7.28 -15.44 2.05
N ASP A 173 8.55 -15.13 1.76
CA ASP A 173 9.30 -14.04 2.39
C ASP A 173 9.58 -12.88 1.43
N GLU A 174 9.46 -11.66 1.94
CA GLU A 174 9.93 -10.44 1.28
C GLU A 174 11.28 -10.06 1.87
N ALA A 175 12.32 -9.99 1.04
CA ALA A 175 13.57 -9.33 1.43
C ALA A 175 13.44 -7.83 1.22
N TYR A 176 13.85 -7.05 2.21
CA TYR A 176 14.11 -5.63 2.14
C TYR A 176 15.61 -5.42 2.27
N VAL A 177 16.18 -4.66 1.34
CA VAL A 177 17.56 -4.21 1.44
C VAL A 177 17.54 -2.78 1.94
N LEU A 178 18.12 -2.56 3.12
CA LEU A 178 18.34 -1.25 3.69
C LEU A 178 19.75 -0.80 3.34
N PHE A 179 19.93 0.47 3.03
CA PHE A 179 21.25 1.04 2.76
C PHE A 179 21.25 2.54 3.03
N LEU A 180 22.45 3.10 3.17
CA LEU A 180 22.71 4.53 3.19
C LEU A 180 23.17 4.98 1.81
N ASP A 181 22.57 6.07 1.32
CA ASP A 181 23.04 6.74 0.12
C ASP A 181 24.32 7.55 0.38
N ALA A 182 24.94 8.10 -0.65
CA ALA A 182 26.18 8.88 -0.52
C ALA A 182 26.00 10.19 0.28
N TYR A 183 24.76 10.57 0.59
CA TYR A 183 24.41 11.73 1.40
C TYR A 183 24.02 11.33 2.83
N GLY A 184 24.23 10.07 3.23
CA GLY A 184 23.91 9.56 4.56
C GLY A 184 22.42 9.34 4.82
N ARG A 185 21.57 9.32 3.79
CA ARG A 185 20.12 9.09 3.95
C ARG A 185 19.83 7.60 3.84
N SER A 186 18.94 7.13 4.70
CA SER A 186 18.60 5.72 4.78
C SER A 186 17.38 5.36 3.94
N TRP A 187 17.53 4.31 3.14
CA TRP A 187 16.52 3.81 2.23
C TRP A 187 16.27 2.32 2.48
N ALA A 188 15.08 1.86 2.13
CA ALA A 188 14.74 0.44 2.11
C ALA A 188 14.07 0.10 0.78
N VAL A 189 14.54 -0.98 0.14
CA VAL A 189 14.07 -1.43 -1.16
C VAL A 189 13.59 -2.87 -1.05
N ASN A 190 12.33 -3.09 -1.44
CA ASN A 190 11.76 -4.42 -1.46
C ASN A 190 12.26 -5.21 -2.67
N SER A 191 12.91 -6.35 -2.46
CA SER A 191 13.48 -7.24 -3.49
C SER A 191 12.47 -7.77 -4.52
N ARG A 192 11.18 -7.77 -4.18
CA ARG A 192 10.11 -8.25 -5.06
C ARG A 192 9.41 -7.12 -5.80
N THR A 193 8.87 -6.16 -5.05
CA THR A 193 8.07 -5.06 -5.63
C THR A 193 8.96 -3.94 -6.17
N ARG A 194 10.25 -3.94 -5.82
CA ARG A 194 11.22 -2.86 -6.09
C ARG A 194 10.78 -1.50 -5.56
N LYS A 195 9.79 -1.50 -4.66
CA LYS A 195 9.30 -0.29 -4.04
C LYS A 195 10.36 0.24 -3.08
N ILE A 196 10.64 1.52 -3.23
CA ILE A 196 11.62 2.27 -2.43
C ILE A 196 10.87 3.10 -1.41
N ILE A 197 11.26 2.97 -0.15
CA ILE A 197 10.74 3.75 0.97
C ILE A 197 11.92 4.28 1.78
N GLY A 198 11.71 5.36 2.55
CA GLY A 198 12.72 5.79 3.51
C GLY A 198 12.85 4.74 4.63
N ALA A 199 14.06 4.48 5.13
CA ALA A 199 14.24 3.42 6.13
C ALA A 199 13.46 3.70 7.43
N GLY A 200 13.29 4.97 7.83
CA GLY A 200 12.43 5.33 8.98
C GLY A 200 10.94 5.02 8.77
N GLN A 201 10.50 4.80 7.52
CA GLN A 201 9.13 4.34 7.20
C GLN A 201 9.02 2.82 7.14
N TYR A 202 10.15 2.12 7.05
CA TYR A 202 10.17 0.67 7.15
C TYR A 202 9.74 0.28 8.56
N ARG A 203 8.73 -0.59 8.64
CA ARG A 203 8.32 -1.21 9.90
C ARG A 203 8.19 -2.71 9.63
N PRO A 204 8.89 -3.56 10.39
CA PRO A 204 8.82 -5.00 10.19
C PRO A 204 7.37 -5.46 10.32
N LYS A 205 6.91 -6.25 9.34
CA LYS A 205 5.52 -6.73 9.28
C LYS A 205 5.17 -7.70 10.41
N SER A 206 6.17 -8.33 11.03
CA SER A 206 5.99 -9.23 12.17
C SER A 206 5.25 -8.57 13.34
N GLU A 207 5.44 -7.26 13.57
CA GLU A 207 4.72 -6.49 14.59
C GLU A 207 3.26 -6.16 14.22
N ARG A 208 2.92 -6.20 12.92
CA ARG A 208 1.62 -5.81 12.37
C ARG A 208 0.69 -6.98 12.07
N PHE A 209 1.00 -8.20 12.50
CA PHE A 209 0.05 -9.31 12.44
C PHE A 209 -1.12 -9.15 13.46
N LYS A 210 -1.56 -7.91 13.70
CA LYS A 210 -2.89 -7.64 14.25
C LYS A 210 -3.86 -7.88 13.11
N GLU A 211 -4.65 -8.94 13.25
CA GLU A 211 -5.76 -9.26 12.35
C GLU A 211 -6.58 -7.99 12.12
N ARG A 212 -6.42 -7.37 10.95
CA ARG A 212 -7.37 -6.36 10.52
C ARG A 212 -8.67 -7.09 10.22
N PHE A 213 -9.77 -6.49 10.65
CA PHE A 213 -11.16 -6.83 10.30
C PHE A 213 -11.34 -7.24 8.82
N SER A 214 -10.48 -6.73 7.94
CA SER A 214 -10.39 -7.08 6.53
C SER A 214 -10.19 -8.56 6.23
N SER A 215 -9.49 -9.36 7.05
CA SER A 215 -9.29 -10.79 6.75
C SER A 215 -10.57 -11.60 6.97
N ARG A 216 -11.28 -11.37 8.07
CA ARG A 216 -12.61 -11.98 8.33
C ARG A 216 -13.63 -11.55 7.28
N TRP A 217 -13.66 -10.27 6.93
CA TRP A 217 -14.53 -9.76 5.89
C TRP A 217 -14.21 -10.36 4.52
N TRP A 218 -12.93 -10.53 4.19
CA TRP A 218 -12.50 -11.19 2.95
C TRP A 218 -12.90 -12.66 2.91
N ILE A 219 -12.74 -13.41 4.00
CA ILE A 219 -13.21 -14.81 4.10
C ILE A 219 -14.72 -14.87 3.88
N ALA A 220 -15.50 -14.07 4.60
CA ALA A 220 -16.95 -14.04 4.48
C ALA A 220 -17.39 -13.69 3.05
N LYS A 221 -16.74 -12.70 2.42
CA LYS A 221 -17.04 -12.32 1.03
C LYS A 221 -16.76 -13.47 0.05
N ASN A 222 -15.66 -14.18 0.23
CA ASN A 222 -15.28 -15.28 -0.66
C ASN A 222 -16.14 -16.52 -0.46
N GLU A 223 -16.50 -16.84 0.79
CA GLU A 223 -17.43 -17.93 1.08
C GLU A 223 -18.81 -17.65 0.47
N VAL A 224 -19.29 -16.41 0.55
CA VAL A 224 -20.53 -15.99 -0.12
C VAL A 224 -20.43 -16.13 -1.64
N HIS A 225 -19.31 -15.70 -2.26
CA HIS A 225 -19.11 -15.89 -3.69
C HIS A 225 -19.03 -17.37 -4.09
N TYR A 226 -18.31 -18.20 -3.34
CA TYR A 226 -18.20 -19.63 -3.61
C TYR A 226 -19.57 -20.32 -3.52
N ILE A 227 -20.36 -20.01 -2.50
CA ILE A 227 -21.72 -20.52 -2.36
C ILE A 227 -22.57 -20.01 -3.52
N TRP A 228 -22.50 -18.72 -3.85
CA TRP A 228 -23.27 -18.14 -4.94
C TRP A 228 -22.98 -18.79 -6.29
N ASP A 229 -21.71 -18.91 -6.67
CA ASP A 229 -21.30 -19.45 -7.97
C ASP A 229 -21.69 -20.93 -8.09
N ASN A 230 -21.45 -21.74 -7.05
CA ASN A 230 -21.87 -23.16 -7.06
C ASN A 230 -23.40 -23.32 -7.03
N TYR A 231 -24.13 -22.49 -6.28
CA TYR A 231 -25.58 -22.65 -6.13
C TYR A 231 -26.37 -22.07 -7.32
N MET A 232 -25.84 -21.03 -7.98
CA MET A 232 -26.47 -20.42 -9.15
C MET A 232 -26.20 -21.18 -10.44
N ASP A 233 -25.02 -21.76 -10.63
CA ASP A 233 -24.76 -22.62 -11.80
C ASP A 233 -25.62 -23.89 -11.81
N HIS A 234 -26.04 -24.38 -10.63
CA HIS A 234 -26.99 -25.49 -10.53
C HIS A 234 -28.44 -25.12 -10.86
N ARG A 235 -28.82 -23.84 -10.91
CA ARG A 235 -30.19 -23.43 -11.29
C ARG A 235 -30.46 -23.48 -12.80
N SER A 236 -29.44 -23.55 -13.65
CA SER A 236 -29.63 -23.72 -15.11
C SER A 236 -29.80 -25.18 -15.57
N GLY A 237 -29.86 -26.15 -14.65
CA GLY A 237 -30.50 -27.44 -14.92
C GLY A 237 -29.80 -28.39 -15.88
N LYS A 238 -28.47 -28.36 -16.00
CA LYS A 238 -27.73 -29.47 -16.64
C LYS A 238 -26.57 -29.92 -15.77
N PRO A 239 -26.71 -31.02 -15.00
CA PRO A 239 -25.55 -31.70 -14.45
C PRO A 239 -24.70 -32.21 -15.62
N GLY A 240 -23.48 -31.71 -15.76
CA GLY A 240 -22.46 -32.36 -16.57
C GLY A 240 -22.12 -33.72 -15.96
N PRO A 241 -21.84 -34.75 -16.77
CA PRO A 241 -21.48 -36.06 -16.25
C PRO A 241 -20.17 -35.98 -15.44
N PRO A 242 -20.02 -36.81 -14.39
CA PRO A 242 -18.78 -36.90 -13.63
C PRO A 242 -17.66 -37.46 -14.51
N GLU A 243 -16.56 -36.72 -14.63
CA GLU A 243 -15.23 -37.23 -15.00
C GLU A 243 -14.36 -37.35 -13.74
#